data_AF-A0A8B6M534-F1
#
_entry.id   AF-A0A8B6M534-F1
#
_cell.length_a   1.000
_cell.length_b   1.000
_cell.length_c   1.000
_cell.angle_alpha   90.00
_cell.angle_beta   90.00
_cell.angle_gamma   90.00
#
_symmetry.space_group_name_H-M   'P 1'
#
loop_
_entity.id
_entity.type
_entity.pdbx_description
1 polymer ?
#
loop_
_entity_poly.entity_id
_entity_poly.type
_entity_poly.pdbx_seq_one_letter_code
_entity_poly.pdbx_strand_id
1 'polypeptide(L)'
;MAYEPPKQSTAGQIFDALLMMALVIVTLYAPLLLKLAGGGTTTQELDASSWRTLGQNAVMSQQWEKLGFTPATAAPIIAVRFDYVINWGTLALSFAVIIAYFVVLIKISDRQYKDVIAEHFGPAQKINKI
;
A
#
# COMPACT_ATOMS: atom_id res chain seq x y z
N MET A 1 9.06 -34.32 26.50
CA MET A 1 10.42 -33.75 26.45
C MET A 1 10.26 -32.32 25.95
N ALA A 2 10.93 -31.33 26.55
CA ALA A 2 10.84 -29.95 26.07
C ALA A 2 11.56 -29.83 24.71
N TYR A 3 10.90 -29.21 23.72
CA TYR A 3 11.51 -28.96 22.43
C TYR A 3 12.69 -27.98 22.59
N GLU A 4 13.83 -28.32 21.99
CA GLU A 4 15.01 -27.46 21.98
C GLU A 4 15.21 -26.93 20.54
N PRO A 5 15.05 -25.62 20.29
CA PRO A 5 15.08 -25.07 18.95
C PRO A 5 16.48 -25.10 18.33
N PRO A 6 16.59 -25.26 17.01
CA PRO A 6 17.87 -25.26 16.32
C PRO A 6 18.55 -23.89 16.40
N LYS A 7 19.85 -23.86 16.72
CA LYS A 7 20.66 -22.64 16.73
C LYS A 7 20.92 -22.18 15.29
N GLN A 8 20.36 -21.03 14.91
CA GLN A 8 20.59 -20.40 13.61
C GLN A 8 22.03 -19.85 13.53
N SER A 9 22.66 -19.93 12.35
CA SER A 9 24.02 -19.38 12.15
C SER A 9 24.00 -17.85 12.09
N THR A 10 25.01 -17.21 12.66
CA THR A 10 25.16 -15.74 12.64
C THR A 10 25.26 -15.18 11.22
N ALA A 11 25.93 -15.90 10.31
CA ALA A 11 26.03 -15.51 8.91
C ALA A 11 24.67 -15.50 8.20
N GLY A 12 23.84 -16.52 8.45
CA GLY A 12 22.49 -16.60 7.91
C GLY A 12 21.60 -15.46 8.42
N GLN A 13 21.71 -15.11 9.70
CA GLN A 13 20.96 -14.01 10.30
C GLN A 13 21.36 -12.64 9.72
N ILE A 14 22.65 -12.40 9.47
CA ILE A 14 23.12 -11.15 8.86
C ILE A 14 22.61 -11.03 7.42
N PHE A 15 22.68 -12.12 6.63
CA PHE A 15 22.17 -12.11 5.27
C PHE A 15 20.66 -11.84 5.23
N ASP A 16 19.89 -12.53 6.08
CA ASP A 16 18.44 -12.34 6.17
C ASP A 16 18.09 -10.89 6.51
N ALA A 17 18.76 -10.29 7.50
CA ALA A 17 18.54 -8.89 7.86
C ALA A 17 18.87 -7.92 6.71
N LEU A 18 19.97 -8.14 6.00
CA LEU A 18 20.36 -7.31 4.85
C LEU A 18 19.40 -7.48 3.67
N LEU A 19 18.96 -8.70 3.40
CA LEU A 19 17.99 -8.98 2.34
C LEU A 19 16.65 -8.32 2.66
N MET A 20 16.17 -8.46 3.88
CA MET A 20 14.94 -7.80 4.33
C MET A 20 15.03 -6.28 4.23
N MET A 21 16.17 -5.69 4.62
CA MET A 21 16.42 -4.26 4.43
C MET A 21 16.33 -3.86 2.95
N ALA A 22 17.00 -4.61 2.07
CA ALA A 22 16.98 -4.35 0.64
C ALA A 22 15.56 -4.49 0.05
N LEU A 23 14.82 -5.53 0.42
CA LEU A 23 13.45 -5.75 -0.02
C LEU A 23 12.52 -4.62 0.44
N VAL A 24 12.63 -4.15 1.68
CA VAL A 24 11.85 -3.01 2.18
C VAL A 24 12.14 -1.76 1.36
N ILE A 25 13.42 -1.44 1.11
CA ILE A 25 13.80 -0.30 0.28
C ILE A 25 13.20 -0.44 -1.12
N VAL A 26 13.34 -1.60 -1.76
CA VAL A 26 12.79 -1.86 -3.10
C VAL A 26 11.28 -1.71 -3.09
N THR A 27 10.56 -2.30 -2.14
CA THR A 27 9.10 -2.21 -2.04
C THR A 27 8.62 -0.77 -1.85
N LEU A 28 9.34 0.04 -1.07
CA LEU A 28 8.98 1.45 -0.84
C LEU A 28 9.32 2.36 -2.03
N TYR A 29 10.46 2.13 -2.70
CA TYR A 29 10.94 3.04 -3.75
C TYR A 29 10.55 2.62 -5.17
N ALA A 30 10.38 1.33 -5.46
CA ALA A 30 10.04 0.88 -6.81
C ALA A 30 8.74 1.52 -7.36
N PRO A 31 7.65 1.64 -6.59
CA PRO A 31 6.44 2.32 -7.07
C PRO A 31 6.69 3.80 -7.39
N LEU A 32 7.53 4.48 -6.60
CA LEU A 32 7.90 5.89 -6.82
C LEU A 32 8.74 6.05 -8.10
N LEU A 33 9.76 5.21 -8.28
CA LEU A 33 10.64 5.22 -9.45
C LEU A 33 9.88 4.93 -10.75
N LEU A 34 8.93 4.00 -10.70
CA LEU A 34 8.08 3.65 -11.84
C LEU A 34 6.91 4.63 -12.04
N LYS A 35 6.81 5.69 -11.24
CA LYS A 35 5.68 6.63 -11.23
C LYS A 35 4.31 5.94 -11.07
N LEU A 36 4.30 4.78 -10.41
CA LEU A 36 3.10 4.04 -10.03
C LEU A 36 2.53 4.53 -8.70
N ALA A 37 3.30 5.31 -7.94
CA ALA A 37 2.89 5.93 -6.71
C ALA A 37 2.36 7.35 -6.98
N GLY A 38 1.10 7.59 -6.61
CA GLY A 38 0.40 8.86 -6.76
C GLY A 38 -0.94 8.67 -7.47
N GLY A 39 -2.00 9.27 -6.94
CA GLY A 39 -3.25 9.40 -7.68
C GLY A 39 -3.04 10.27 -8.91
N GLY A 40 -3.69 9.94 -10.03
CA GLY A 40 -3.66 10.79 -11.21
C GLY A 40 -4.07 12.21 -10.84
N THR A 41 -3.43 13.20 -11.46
CA THR A 41 -3.85 14.59 -11.33
C THR A 41 -4.44 15.08 -12.64
N THR A 42 -5.44 15.95 -12.53
CA THR A 42 -5.97 16.71 -13.65
C THR A 42 -5.69 18.18 -13.42
N THR A 43 -5.27 18.88 -14.46
CA THR A 43 -5.00 20.31 -14.42
C THR A 43 -6.16 21.03 -15.10
N GLN A 44 -6.85 21.89 -14.35
CA GLN A 44 -7.90 22.73 -14.92
C GLN A 44 -7.29 24.04 -15.43
N GLU A 45 -7.75 24.53 -16.58
CA GLU A 45 -7.46 25.89 -17.01
C GLU A 45 -8.30 26.86 -16.16
N LEU A 46 -7.63 27.59 -15.27
CA LEU A 46 -8.25 28.58 -14.39
C LEU A 46 -7.83 29.99 -14.81
N ASP A 47 -8.77 30.92 -14.81
CA ASP A 47 -8.48 32.33 -15.03
C ASP A 47 -7.78 32.94 -13.82
N ALA A 48 -6.53 33.34 -14.03
CA ALA A 48 -5.66 33.93 -13.02
C ALA A 48 -5.85 35.46 -12.84
N SER A 49 -6.91 36.04 -13.41
CA SER A 49 -7.19 37.49 -13.30
C SER A 49 -7.46 37.95 -11.86
N SER A 50 -7.96 37.09 -10.98
CA SER A 50 -8.21 37.44 -9.57
C SER A 50 -8.26 36.23 -8.63
N TRP A 51 -8.18 36.46 -7.32
CA TRP A 51 -8.38 35.40 -6.33
C TRP A 51 -9.78 34.75 -6.42
N ARG A 52 -10.79 35.54 -6.78
CA ARG A 52 -12.17 35.08 -6.89
C ARG A 52 -12.37 34.13 -8.07
N THR A 53 -11.72 34.38 -9.20
CA THR A 53 -11.77 33.49 -10.38
C THR A 53 -11.02 32.19 -10.14
N LEU A 54 -10.03 32.19 -9.24
CA LEU A 54 -9.36 30.98 -8.74
C LEU A 54 -10.14 30.24 -7.64
N GLY A 55 -11.40 30.63 -7.38
CA GLY A 55 -12.25 30.04 -6.35
C GLY A 55 -11.76 30.28 -4.91
N GLN A 56 -10.87 31.25 -4.69
CA GLN A 56 -10.37 31.59 -3.36
C GLN A 56 -11.25 32.66 -2.71
N ASN A 57 -11.60 32.45 -1.44
CA ASN A 57 -12.24 33.49 -0.63
C ASN A 57 -11.20 34.40 0.04
N ALA A 58 -11.66 35.47 0.72
CA ALA A 58 -10.77 36.47 1.31
C ALA A 58 -9.80 35.90 2.37
N VAL A 59 -10.19 34.86 3.10
CA VAL A 59 -9.31 34.22 4.09
C VAL A 59 -8.23 33.40 3.39
N MET A 60 -8.59 32.66 2.33
CA MET A 60 -7.66 31.85 1.54
C MET A 60 -6.65 32.72 0.80
N SER A 61 -7.10 33.80 0.16
CA SER A 61 -6.21 34.72 -0.57
C SER A 61 -5.15 35.34 0.34
N GLN A 62 -5.52 35.72 1.56
CA GLN A 62 -4.58 36.25 2.55
C GLN A 62 -3.47 35.25 2.92
N GLN A 63 -3.75 33.94 2.93
CA GLN A 63 -2.70 32.94 3.19
C GLN A 63 -1.73 32.83 2.02
N TRP A 64 -2.23 32.86 0.78
CA TRP A 64 -1.37 32.87 -0.40
C TRP A 64 -0.50 34.13 -0.47
N GLU A 65 -1.07 35.29 -0.17
CA GLU A 65 -0.33 36.56 -0.16
C GLU A 65 0.75 36.58 0.93
N LYS A 66 0.49 36.02 2.12
CA LYS A 66 1.51 35.85 3.17
C LYS A 66 2.67 34.95 2.73
N LEU A 67 2.39 33.97 1.87
CA LEU A 67 3.40 33.11 1.26
C LEU A 67 4.09 33.78 0.05
N GLY A 68 3.74 35.02 -0.29
CA GLY A 68 4.32 35.78 -1.39
C GLY A 68 3.75 35.46 -2.77
N PHE A 69 2.59 34.79 -2.83
CA PHE A 69 1.94 34.47 -4.10
C PHE A 69 0.94 35.54 -4.54
N THR A 70 0.79 35.67 -5.85
CA THR A 70 -0.27 36.44 -6.53
C THR A 70 -1.23 35.46 -7.20
N PRO A 71 -2.41 35.90 -7.68
CA PRO A 71 -3.30 35.03 -8.44
C PRO A 71 -2.57 34.34 -9.60
N ALA A 72 -1.74 35.06 -10.36
CA ALA A 72 -0.95 34.51 -11.47
C ALA A 72 0.02 33.41 -11.05
N THR A 73 0.72 33.56 -9.92
CA THR A 73 1.72 32.58 -9.47
C THR A 73 1.11 31.43 -8.67
N ALA A 74 -0.04 31.64 -8.03
CA ALA A 74 -0.79 30.60 -7.33
C ALA A 74 -1.65 29.75 -8.28
N ALA A 75 -2.12 30.31 -9.38
CA ALA A 75 -2.97 29.63 -10.36
C ALA A 75 -2.47 28.23 -10.77
N PRO A 76 -1.20 28.00 -11.15
CA PRO A 76 -0.73 26.66 -11.52
C PRO A 76 -0.73 25.67 -10.35
N ILE A 77 -0.57 26.14 -9.11
CA ILE A 77 -0.62 25.31 -7.91
C ILE A 77 -2.08 24.95 -7.58
N ILE A 78 -2.97 25.92 -7.71
CA ILE A 78 -4.40 25.75 -7.50
C ILE A 78 -5.03 24.97 -8.66
N ALA A 79 -4.50 24.99 -9.87
CA ALA A 79 -5.07 24.30 -11.02
C ALA A 79 -4.94 22.78 -10.94
N VAL A 80 -3.89 22.27 -10.28
CA VAL A 80 -3.64 20.84 -10.14
C VAL A 80 -4.57 20.24 -9.08
N ARG A 81 -5.41 19.28 -9.49
CA ARG A 81 -6.37 18.57 -8.65
C ARG A 81 -6.13 17.07 -8.70
N PHE A 82 -6.46 16.37 -7.62
CA PHE A 82 -6.53 14.91 -7.67
C PHE A 82 -7.69 14.47 -8.57
N ASP A 83 -7.45 13.46 -9.36
CA ASP A 83 -8.47 12.76 -10.13
C ASP A 83 -9.19 11.77 -9.22
N TYR A 84 -10.46 12.06 -8.91
CA TYR A 84 -11.31 11.21 -8.07
C TYR A 84 -12.16 10.22 -8.90
N VAL A 85 -11.89 10.11 -10.21
CA VAL A 85 -12.59 9.14 -11.06
C VAL A 85 -12.15 7.73 -10.66
N ILE A 86 -13.11 6.95 -10.18
CA ILE A 86 -12.87 5.55 -9.81
C ILE A 86 -12.77 4.72 -11.08
N ASN A 87 -11.59 4.13 -11.32
CA ASN A 87 -11.43 3.09 -12.31
C ASN A 87 -11.92 1.76 -11.72
N TRP A 88 -13.14 1.35 -12.10
CA TRP A 88 -13.76 0.11 -11.64
C TRP A 88 -12.94 -1.14 -12.01
N GLY A 89 -12.18 -1.11 -13.11
CA GLY A 89 -11.32 -2.22 -13.52
C GLY A 89 -10.14 -2.43 -12.57
N THR A 90 -9.42 -1.36 -12.20
CA THR A 90 -8.30 -1.46 -11.25
C THR A 90 -8.79 -1.75 -9.83
N LEU A 91 -9.98 -1.25 -9.46
CA LEU A 91 -10.63 -1.59 -8.20
C LEU A 91 -10.96 -3.09 -8.15
N ALA A 92 -11.61 -3.63 -9.18
CA ALA A 92 -11.93 -5.05 -9.26
C ALA A 92 -10.67 -5.94 -9.26
N LEU A 93 -9.62 -5.52 -9.96
CA LEU A 93 -8.32 -6.20 -9.93
C LEU A 93 -7.73 -6.24 -8.52
N SER A 94 -7.76 -5.11 -7.80
CA SER A 94 -7.30 -5.03 -6.41
C SER A 94 -8.06 -6.01 -5.51
N PHE A 95 -9.39 -6.07 -5.64
CA PHE A 95 -10.20 -7.07 -4.93
C PHE A 95 -9.80 -8.50 -5.30
N ALA A 96 -9.62 -8.79 -6.59
CA ALA A 96 -9.24 -10.12 -7.05
C ALA A 96 -7.88 -10.56 -6.47
N VAL A 97 -6.90 -9.66 -6.42
CA VAL A 97 -5.57 -9.93 -5.82
C VAL A 97 -5.68 -10.23 -4.33
N ILE A 98 -6.46 -9.43 -3.59
CA ILE A 98 -6.68 -9.64 -2.15
C ILE A 98 -7.34 -11.00 -1.90
N ILE A 99 -8.40 -11.33 -2.66
CA ILE A 99 -9.10 -12.62 -2.54
C ILE A 99 -8.15 -13.77 -2.86
N ALA A 100 -7.38 -13.67 -3.95
CA ALA A 100 -6.42 -14.69 -4.35
C ALA A 100 -5.37 -14.94 -3.24
N TYR A 101 -4.85 -13.87 -2.63
CA TYR A 101 -3.94 -13.96 -1.49
C TYR A 101 -4.57 -14.75 -0.34
N PHE A 102 -5.80 -14.40 0.08
CA PHE A 102 -6.46 -15.10 1.19
C PHE A 102 -6.78 -16.56 0.86
N VAL A 103 -7.19 -16.87 -0.37
CA VAL A 103 -7.43 -18.26 -0.80
C VAL A 103 -6.16 -19.10 -0.68
N VAL A 104 -5.02 -18.57 -1.14
CA VAL A 104 -3.72 -19.24 -1.03
C VAL A 104 -3.32 -19.39 0.44
N LEU A 105 -3.44 -18.32 1.23
CA LEU A 105 -3.10 -18.31 2.65
C LEU A 105 -3.88 -19.38 3.41
N ILE A 106 -5.20 -19.46 3.22
CA ILE A 106 -6.07 -20.44 3.91
C ILE A 106 -5.69 -21.87 3.48
N LYS A 107 -5.50 -22.10 2.18
CA LYS A 107 -5.17 -23.44 1.66
C LYS A 107 -3.82 -23.97 2.18
N ILE A 108 -2.80 -23.12 2.21
CA ILE A 108 -1.47 -23.51 2.70
C ILE A 108 -1.50 -23.68 4.22
N SER A 109 -2.21 -22.79 4.91
CA SER A 109 -2.31 -22.79 6.37
C SER A 109 -3.01 -24.02 6.92
N ASP A 110 -4.08 -24.53 6.28
CA ASP A 110 -4.80 -25.74 6.70
C ASP A 110 -3.87 -26.96 6.82
N ARG A 111 -2.88 -27.08 5.92
CA ARG A 111 -1.88 -28.16 6.00
C ARG A 111 -0.99 -28.01 7.24
N GLN A 112 -0.44 -26.83 7.45
CA GLN A 112 0.46 -26.56 8.58
C GLN A 112 -0.27 -26.74 9.93
N TYR A 113 -1.51 -26.29 10.04
CA TYR A 113 -2.32 -26.51 11.23
C TYR A 113 -2.56 -27.98 11.52
N LYS A 114 -2.88 -28.78 10.48
CA LYS A 114 -3.05 -30.24 10.63
C LYS A 114 -1.76 -30.93 11.06
N ASP A 115 -0.62 -30.50 10.52
CA ASP A 115 0.69 -31.04 10.88
C ASP A 115 1.02 -30.75 12.37
N VAL A 116 0.78 -29.52 12.85
CA VAL A 116 0.97 -29.15 14.27
C VAL A 116 0.02 -29.92 15.19
N ILE A 117 -1.26 -30.07 14.80
CA ILE A 117 -2.23 -30.86 15.56
C ILE A 117 -1.78 -32.33 15.62
N ALA A 118 -1.30 -32.89 14.51
CA ALA A 118 -0.82 -34.27 14.47
C ALA A 118 0.43 -34.48 15.33
N GLU A 119 1.31 -33.48 15.42
CA GLU A 119 2.49 -33.52 16.30
C GLU A 119 2.11 -33.49 17.78
N HIS A 120 1.15 -32.62 18.17
CA HIS A 120 0.78 -32.43 19.58
C HIS A 120 -0.25 -33.45 20.09
N PHE A 121 -1.12 -33.95 19.21
CA PHE A 121 -2.27 -34.78 19.60
C PHE A 121 -2.34 -36.13 18.87
N GLY A 122 -1.41 -36.43 17.96
CA GLY A 122 -1.41 -37.65 17.15
C GLY A 122 -2.29 -37.54 15.89
N PRO A 123 -2.19 -38.49 14.95
CA PRO A 123 -2.90 -38.45 13.69
C PRO A 123 -4.42 -38.50 13.89
N ALA A 124 -5.16 -37.69 13.12
CA ALA A 124 -6.61 -37.65 13.18
C ALA A 124 -7.21 -39.06 12.95
N GLN A 125 -7.94 -39.56 13.95
CA GLN A 125 -8.58 -40.86 13.88
C GLN A 125 -9.75 -40.77 12.89
N LYS A 126 -9.69 -41.54 11.79
CA LYS A 126 -10.79 -41.59 10.82
C LYS A 126 -12.01 -42.23 11.48
N ILE A 127 -12.96 -41.41 11.91
CA ILE A 127 -14.29 -41.90 12.31
C ILE A 127 -14.98 -42.36 11.03
N ASN A 128 -15.01 -43.67 10.79
CA ASN A 128 -15.88 -44.25 9.78
C ASN A 128 -17.32 -43.93 10.20
N LYS A 129 -17.98 -43.03 9.46
CA LYS A 129 -19.43 -42.89 9.54
C LYS A 129 -20.04 -44.18 9.01
N ILE A 130 -20.71 -44.90 9.90
CA ILE A 130 -21.58 -46.05 9.62
C ILE A 130 -22.77 -45.56 8.80
#